data_AF-A0A4Y9Z065-F1
#
_entry.id   AF-A0A4Y9Z065-F1
#
_cell.length_a   1.000
_cell.length_b   1.000
_cell.length_c   1.000
_cell.angle_alpha   90.00
_cell.angle_beta   90.00
_cell.angle_gamma   90.00
#
_symmetry.space_group_name_H-M   'P 1'
#
loop_
_entity.id
_entity.type
_entity.pdbx_description
1 polymer ?
#
loop_
_entity_poly.entity_id
_entity_poly.type
_entity_poly.pdbx_seq_one_letter_code
_entity_poly.pdbx_strand_id
1 'polypeptide(L)'
;MRLPVFSLIIPCLGLAKAQMTVYQPKNPQIIFGGSSSSSADDTATGTNAAAAAAATYTGAAAYNPTVLQAPPVPSNPAVPNNFPIQLYSGGMNGLSMPLPGDFYGFSVEMSVANHILGKNSSIIEVPFLNLMANIKERAGNVRVRVGGNTQESAELVPSLANNSIISKDYAAVTGTTNTPPLEYTADLLYMMANISSLASVHWYLGIPFFNTTPFSLQIMEAAQPILGSYLLGLQAGNEPDLYINHGHRTDGYNQFNYFGEIGDLINQVANDTGIPTKNNQFIVPSISSGWLPEDVWNTGLATAYTNDIFALAVEHYPDDNCAAQFHTGGAEKVPQDVFPEYLNHGSAQNSVKPYVNSTAFAQSVGKPFLMFETNTASCGGFPGVSDSFGAALWALDWGLTMAFNNFSGALLHVGGQNAFYNPFTPPPTNQSTFRQWTIGPVYYSALVMAE
;
A
#
# COMPACT_ATOMS: atom_id res chain seq x y z
N MET A 1 -39.76 -58.66 -23.98
CA MET A 1 -40.00 -57.45 -23.17
C MET A 1 -38.62 -56.93 -22.75
N ARG A 2 -38.23 -55.73 -23.20
CA ARG A 2 -36.86 -55.18 -23.09
C ARG A 2 -36.54 -54.78 -21.65
N LEU A 3 -35.39 -55.23 -21.12
CA LEU A 3 -34.73 -54.66 -19.94
C LEU A 3 -33.54 -53.81 -20.40
N PRO A 4 -33.34 -52.57 -19.89
CA PRO A 4 -32.18 -51.77 -20.21
C PRO A 4 -31.01 -52.07 -19.25
N VAL A 5 -29.81 -52.00 -19.81
CA VAL A 5 -28.52 -52.09 -19.14
C VAL A 5 -28.29 -50.81 -18.33
N PHE A 6 -28.02 -50.94 -17.04
CA PHE A 6 -27.51 -49.86 -16.19
C PHE A 6 -26.00 -49.75 -16.39
N SER A 7 -25.53 -48.67 -17.00
CA SER A 7 -24.12 -48.25 -16.93
C SER A 7 -23.98 -47.19 -15.84
N LEU A 8 -23.35 -47.58 -14.72
CA LEU A 8 -22.83 -46.62 -13.74
C LEU A 8 -21.57 -45.98 -14.31
N ILE A 9 -21.63 -44.69 -14.62
CA ILE A 9 -20.44 -43.85 -14.84
C ILE A 9 -20.21 -43.08 -13.55
N ILE A 10 -19.15 -43.46 -12.83
CA ILE A 10 -18.61 -42.71 -11.69
C ILE A 10 -17.69 -41.62 -12.28
N PRO A 11 -17.93 -40.33 -12.05
CA PRO A 11 -16.94 -39.32 -12.40
C PRO A 11 -15.84 -39.33 -11.33
N CYS A 12 -14.65 -39.79 -11.70
CA CYS A 12 -13.43 -39.51 -10.94
C CYS A 12 -13.16 -38.00 -11.03
N LEU A 13 -13.64 -37.24 -10.05
CA LEU A 13 -13.13 -35.90 -9.76
C LEU A 13 -11.73 -36.05 -9.16
N GLY A 14 -10.73 -36.12 -10.04
CA GLY A 14 -9.35 -35.94 -9.64
C GLY A 14 -9.17 -34.50 -9.15
N LEU A 15 -8.94 -34.34 -7.84
CA LEU A 15 -8.40 -33.11 -7.27
C LEU A 15 -7.02 -32.88 -7.89
N ALA A 16 -6.97 -32.15 -8.99
CA ALA A 16 -5.73 -31.57 -9.49
C ALA A 16 -5.31 -30.50 -8.48
N LYS A 17 -4.49 -30.88 -7.50
CA LYS A 17 -3.74 -29.89 -6.71
C LYS A 17 -2.75 -29.24 -7.67
N ALA A 18 -3.05 -28.03 -8.12
CA ALA A 18 -2.07 -27.20 -8.80
C ALA A 18 -0.86 -27.06 -7.86
N GLN A 19 0.27 -27.66 -8.24
CA GLN A 19 1.49 -27.62 -7.45
C GLN A 19 2.17 -26.27 -7.70
N MET A 20 1.69 -25.23 -7.03
CA MET A 20 2.35 -23.92 -7.01
C MET A 20 3.67 -24.07 -6.25
N THR A 21 4.80 -23.94 -6.94
CA THR A 21 6.10 -23.90 -6.28
C THR A 21 6.37 -22.46 -5.87
N VAL A 22 6.09 -22.15 -4.60
CA VAL A 22 6.59 -20.92 -3.97
C VAL A 22 8.06 -21.18 -3.63
N TYR A 23 8.95 -20.38 -4.21
CA TYR A 23 10.38 -20.49 -3.91
C TYR A 23 10.63 -19.78 -2.59
N GLN A 24 10.72 -20.54 -1.51
CA GLN A 24 11.24 -20.02 -0.25
C GLN A 24 12.75 -19.77 -0.41
N PRO A 25 13.29 -18.68 0.16
CA PRO A 25 14.73 -18.50 0.26
C PRO A 25 15.37 -19.77 0.84
N LYS A 26 16.32 -20.36 0.12
CA LYS A 26 17.00 -21.60 0.55
C LYS A 26 18.09 -21.34 1.60
N ASN A 27 18.11 -20.17 2.24
CA ASN A 27 19.22 -19.76 3.07
C ASN A 27 18.72 -19.37 4.47
N PRO A 28 19.01 -20.15 5.53
CA PRO A 28 18.70 -19.77 6.92
C PRO A 28 19.58 -18.63 7.45
N GLN A 29 20.36 -17.98 6.57
CA GLN A 29 21.07 -16.74 6.86
C GLN A 29 20.06 -15.59 6.77
N ILE A 30 19.18 -15.51 7.77
CA ILE A 30 18.87 -14.21 8.40
C ILE A 30 20.22 -13.50 8.55
N ILE A 31 20.36 -12.27 8.08
CA ILE A 31 21.67 -11.59 7.99
C ILE A 31 22.06 -11.17 9.42
N PHE A 32 22.40 -12.16 10.25
CA PHE A 32 23.10 -11.96 11.50
C PHE A 32 24.57 -12.20 11.24
N GLY A 33 25.33 -11.10 11.20
CA GLY A 33 26.77 -11.12 11.09
C GLY A 33 27.24 -11.12 9.65
N GLY A 34 27.32 -9.93 9.05
CA GLY A 34 28.26 -9.68 7.97
C GLY A 34 29.65 -10.03 8.47
N SER A 35 30.14 -11.23 8.15
CA SER A 35 31.53 -11.58 8.35
C SER A 35 32.34 -10.62 7.49
N SER A 36 33.00 -9.66 8.16
CA SER A 36 34.03 -8.82 7.59
C SER A 36 35.20 -9.71 7.18
N SER A 37 35.10 -10.35 6.01
CA SER A 37 36.31 -10.72 5.28
C SER A 37 36.87 -9.42 4.72
N SER A 38 37.80 -8.83 5.46
CA SER A 38 38.70 -7.80 4.98
C SER A 38 39.60 -8.35 3.87
N SER A 39 39.04 -8.61 2.70
CA SER A 39 39.81 -8.62 1.46
C SER A 39 39.87 -7.18 0.96
N ALA A 40 41.04 -6.57 1.06
CA ALA A 40 41.32 -5.21 0.62
C ALA A 40 41.27 -5.01 -0.92
N ASP A 41 40.46 -5.79 -1.62
CA ASP A 41 40.37 -5.83 -3.10
C ASP A 41 38.92 -5.83 -3.63
N ASP A 42 37.90 -5.68 -2.78
CA ASP A 42 36.52 -5.54 -3.28
C ASP A 42 36.23 -4.07 -3.61
N THR A 43 36.86 -3.58 -4.68
CA THR A 43 36.38 -2.39 -5.37
C THR A 43 34.98 -2.71 -5.89
N ALA A 44 33.95 -2.19 -5.20
CA ALA A 44 32.61 -2.10 -5.73
C ALA A 44 32.67 -1.28 -7.03
N THR A 45 32.83 -1.96 -8.16
CA THR A 45 32.79 -1.35 -9.48
C THR A 45 31.33 -1.08 -9.83
N GLY A 46 30.76 -0.02 -9.27
CA GLY A 46 29.61 0.64 -9.85
C GLY A 46 30.03 1.22 -11.19
N THR A 47 29.62 0.59 -12.29
CA THR A 47 29.78 1.17 -13.62
C THR A 47 28.94 2.44 -13.70
N ASN A 48 29.59 3.59 -13.54
CA ASN A 48 29.02 4.88 -13.92
C ASN A 48 28.90 4.91 -15.45
N ALA A 49 27.79 4.42 -15.98
CA ALA A 49 27.42 4.69 -17.36
C ALA A 49 27.13 6.19 -17.45
N ALA A 50 27.96 6.93 -18.20
CA ALA A 50 27.66 8.30 -18.56
C ALA A 50 26.33 8.30 -19.33
N ALA A 51 25.27 8.80 -18.70
CA ALA A 51 23.99 8.98 -19.35
C ALA A 51 24.16 10.03 -20.45
N ALA A 52 24.00 9.61 -21.71
CA ALA A 52 23.68 10.55 -22.78
C ALA A 52 22.43 11.35 -22.34
N ALA A 53 22.33 12.62 -22.76
CA ALA A 53 21.12 13.42 -22.54
C ALA A 53 19.90 12.55 -22.86
N ALA A 54 19.08 12.27 -21.83
CA ALA A 54 17.99 11.32 -21.98
C ALA A 54 17.09 11.82 -23.11
N ALA A 55 17.07 11.10 -24.23
CA ALA A 55 15.95 11.21 -25.15
C ALA A 55 14.68 11.04 -24.32
N THR A 56 13.67 11.89 -24.51
CA THR A 56 12.43 11.82 -23.73
C THR A 56 11.90 10.40 -23.74
N TYR A 57 12.02 9.71 -22.61
CA TYR A 57 11.58 8.34 -22.47
C TYR A 57 10.05 8.32 -22.58
N THR A 58 9.52 7.57 -23.54
CA THR A 58 8.07 7.49 -23.82
C THR A 58 7.43 6.17 -23.37
N GLY A 59 8.20 5.29 -22.72
CA GLY A 59 7.67 4.06 -22.14
C GLY A 59 6.92 4.30 -20.82
N ALA A 60 6.42 3.22 -20.22
CA ALA A 60 5.71 3.33 -18.94
C ALA A 60 6.66 3.75 -17.80
N ALA A 61 6.18 4.62 -16.92
CA ALA A 61 6.95 5.25 -15.85
C ALA A 61 7.74 4.23 -15.00
N ALA A 62 7.16 3.08 -14.71
CA ALA A 62 7.79 2.01 -13.92
C ALA A 62 9.08 1.41 -14.53
N TYR A 63 9.42 1.76 -15.78
CA TYR A 63 10.62 1.30 -16.47
C TYR A 63 11.47 2.46 -17.01
N ASN A 64 11.30 3.66 -16.45
CA ASN A 64 12.06 4.82 -16.87
C ASN A 64 13.54 4.66 -16.45
N PRO A 65 14.52 4.84 -17.36
CA PRO A 65 15.93 4.64 -17.06
C PRO A 65 16.63 5.90 -16.54
N THR A 66 15.89 6.94 -16.14
CA THR A 66 16.49 8.20 -15.67
C THR A 66 17.34 7.97 -14.43
N VAL A 67 18.59 8.45 -14.47
CA VAL A 67 19.51 8.42 -13.33
C VAL A 67 19.91 9.85 -13.02
N LEU A 68 19.65 10.27 -11.78
CA LEU A 68 20.01 11.60 -11.27
C LEU A 68 21.38 11.59 -10.60
N GLN A 69 21.98 12.76 -10.49
CA GLN A 69 23.21 12.95 -9.70
C GLN A 69 22.83 13.06 -8.23
N ALA A 70 23.25 12.10 -7.42
CA ALA A 70 23.07 12.16 -5.97
C ALA A 70 23.97 13.26 -5.37
N PRO A 71 23.53 13.96 -4.31
CA PRO A 71 24.38 14.86 -3.54
C PRO A 71 25.58 14.10 -2.95
N PRO A 72 26.73 14.78 -2.77
CA PRO A 72 27.88 14.17 -2.12
C PRO A 72 27.58 13.85 -0.65
N VAL A 73 28.20 12.78 -0.13
CA VAL A 73 28.10 12.44 1.29
C VAL A 73 28.58 13.63 2.14
N PRO A 74 27.85 14.01 3.20
CA PRO A 74 28.29 15.07 4.12
C PRO A 74 29.69 14.79 4.67
N SER A 75 30.58 15.77 4.52
CA SER A 75 32.00 15.65 4.92
C SER A 75 32.39 16.58 6.07
N ASN A 76 31.51 17.50 6.47
CA ASN A 76 31.78 18.44 7.56
C ASN A 76 30.52 18.73 8.42
N PRO A 77 30.36 18.05 9.57
CA PRO A 77 31.16 16.91 10.00
C PRO A 77 30.92 15.68 9.11
N ALA A 78 31.91 14.80 8.99
CA ALA A 78 31.71 13.51 8.34
C ALA A 78 30.67 12.67 9.11
N VAL A 79 29.91 11.86 8.39
CA VAL A 79 28.94 10.92 8.99
C VAL A 79 29.68 9.96 9.93
N PRO A 80 29.30 9.84 11.22
CA PRO A 80 29.96 8.93 12.14
C PRO A 80 29.71 7.47 11.76
N ASN A 81 30.77 6.70 11.54
CA ASN A 81 30.68 5.24 11.29
C ASN A 81 30.77 4.41 12.58
N ASN A 82 30.84 5.07 13.74
CA ASN A 82 30.86 4.41 15.04
C ASN A 82 29.92 5.16 15.98
N PHE A 83 28.86 4.48 16.43
CA PHE A 83 27.88 5.00 17.35
C PHE A 83 27.50 3.91 18.37
N PRO A 84 27.50 4.22 19.68
CA PRO A 84 27.12 3.25 20.70
C PRO A 84 25.60 3.07 20.73
N ILE A 85 25.11 1.84 20.62
CA ILE A 85 23.70 1.50 20.90
C ILE A 85 23.63 0.99 22.34
N GLN A 86 23.03 1.79 23.23
CA GLN A 86 22.81 1.38 24.62
C GLN A 86 21.42 0.77 24.77
N LEU A 87 21.36 -0.50 25.16
CA LEU A 87 20.12 -1.17 25.54
C LEU A 87 19.87 -0.96 27.04
N TYR A 88 18.64 -0.60 27.41
CA TYR A 88 18.24 -0.39 28.81
C TYR A 88 17.27 -1.48 29.25
N SER A 89 17.61 -2.20 30.32
CA SER A 89 16.71 -3.19 30.93
C SER A 89 15.54 -2.48 31.60
N GLY A 90 14.31 -2.84 31.24
CA GLY A 90 13.07 -2.25 31.79
C GLY A 90 12.57 -1.00 31.05
N GLY A 91 13.20 -0.62 29.94
CA GLY A 91 12.78 0.50 29.09
C GLY A 91 13.43 1.84 29.42
N MET A 92 13.08 2.86 28.65
CA MET A 92 13.57 4.24 28.72
C MET A 92 12.40 5.20 28.53
N ASN A 93 12.47 6.38 29.15
CA ASN A 93 11.48 7.42 28.88
C ASN A 93 11.63 7.93 27.44
N GLY A 94 10.53 8.07 26.72
CA GLY A 94 10.54 8.44 25.30
C GLY A 94 10.78 7.27 24.33
N LEU A 95 10.68 6.02 24.78
CA LEU A 95 10.55 4.89 23.86
C LEU A 95 9.21 4.97 23.13
N SER A 96 9.22 4.51 21.88
CA SER A 96 7.97 4.24 21.16
C SER A 96 7.19 3.13 21.85
N MET A 97 5.92 2.99 21.49
CA MET A 97 5.15 1.78 21.75
C MET A 97 5.82 0.55 21.10
N PRO A 98 5.52 -0.68 21.56
CA PRO A 98 5.95 -1.89 20.89
C PRO A 98 5.44 -1.92 19.44
N LEU A 99 6.33 -2.22 18.51
CA LEU A 99 6.02 -2.24 17.09
C LEU A 99 6.05 -3.66 16.52
N PRO A 100 5.18 -3.95 15.55
CA PRO A 100 5.17 -5.22 14.85
C PRO A 100 6.36 -5.29 13.88
N GLY A 101 6.89 -6.51 13.63
CA GLY A 101 7.95 -6.71 12.63
C GLY A 101 7.47 -6.43 11.19
N ASP A 102 6.17 -6.53 10.94
CA ASP A 102 5.49 -6.20 9.69
C ASP A 102 5.07 -4.72 9.64
N PHE A 103 5.92 -3.81 10.14
CA PHE A 103 5.63 -2.38 10.18
C PHE A 103 5.39 -1.81 8.78
N TYR A 104 6.29 -2.10 7.83
CA TYR A 104 6.07 -1.79 6.43
C TYR A 104 5.22 -2.86 5.76
N GLY A 105 4.13 -2.43 5.15
CA GLY A 105 3.33 -3.19 4.22
C GLY A 105 3.20 -2.46 2.88
N PHE A 106 2.23 -2.88 2.09
CA PHE A 106 1.98 -2.32 0.76
C PHE A 106 0.53 -1.85 0.62
N SER A 107 0.31 -0.73 -0.06
CA SER A 107 -1.01 -0.28 -0.49
C SER A 107 -1.13 -0.52 -1.98
N VAL A 108 -2.14 -1.25 -2.43
CA VAL A 108 -2.36 -1.56 -3.85
C VAL A 108 -3.63 -0.86 -4.30
N GLU A 109 -3.52 -0.01 -5.32
CA GLU A 109 -4.68 0.59 -5.96
C GLU A 109 -5.61 -0.53 -6.45
N MET A 110 -6.88 -0.50 -6.07
CA MET A 110 -7.84 -1.58 -6.32
C MET A 110 -7.92 -1.88 -7.82
N SER A 111 -7.89 -0.85 -8.65
CA SER A 111 -7.92 -0.99 -10.10
C SER A 111 -6.72 -1.77 -10.69
N VAL A 112 -5.58 -1.87 -10.01
CA VAL A 112 -4.42 -2.64 -10.50
C VAL A 112 -4.23 -3.96 -9.75
N ALA A 113 -5.11 -4.30 -8.80
CA ALA A 113 -5.00 -5.51 -7.99
C ALA A 113 -4.91 -6.78 -8.84
N ASN A 114 -5.67 -6.88 -9.94
CA ASN A 114 -5.63 -8.02 -10.85
C ASN A 114 -4.38 -8.10 -11.77
N HIS A 115 -3.50 -7.11 -11.70
CA HIS A 115 -2.18 -7.16 -12.33
C HIS A 115 -1.09 -7.49 -11.32
N ILE A 116 -1.21 -6.99 -10.09
CA ILE A 116 -0.21 -7.17 -9.03
C ILE A 116 -0.37 -8.51 -8.32
N LEU A 117 -1.59 -8.87 -7.94
CA LEU A 117 -1.86 -10.03 -7.10
C LEU A 117 -2.01 -11.32 -7.93
N GLY A 118 -2.59 -11.20 -9.11
CA GLY A 118 -3.01 -12.34 -9.92
C GLY A 118 -4.03 -11.91 -10.95
N LYS A 119 -4.10 -12.63 -12.07
CA LYS A 119 -5.16 -12.40 -13.06
C LYS A 119 -6.54 -12.66 -12.45
N ASN A 120 -6.65 -13.68 -11.61
CA ASN A 120 -7.86 -14.14 -10.93
C ASN A 120 -7.50 -15.14 -9.81
N SER A 121 -8.47 -15.69 -9.09
CA SER A 121 -8.20 -16.59 -7.95
C SER A 121 -7.50 -17.91 -8.31
N SER A 122 -7.54 -18.31 -9.59
CA SER A 122 -6.88 -19.51 -10.11
C SER A 122 -5.49 -19.25 -10.67
N ILE A 123 -5.13 -17.98 -10.93
CA ILE A 123 -3.86 -17.58 -11.53
C ILE A 123 -3.30 -16.40 -10.72
N ILE A 124 -2.57 -16.73 -9.66
CA ILE A 124 -1.89 -15.78 -8.77
C ILE A 124 -0.48 -15.50 -9.31
N GLU A 125 0.00 -14.27 -9.13
CA GLU A 125 1.35 -13.88 -9.52
C GLU A 125 2.38 -14.49 -8.55
N VAL A 126 3.10 -15.51 -9.03
CA VAL A 126 4.17 -16.17 -8.26
C VAL A 126 5.27 -15.19 -7.80
N PRO A 127 5.69 -14.18 -8.60
CA PRO A 127 6.65 -13.18 -8.12
C PRO A 127 6.13 -12.43 -6.89
N PHE A 128 4.87 -12.00 -6.88
CA PHE A 128 4.26 -11.37 -5.70
C PHE A 128 4.30 -12.29 -4.47
N LEU A 129 3.93 -13.56 -4.63
CA LEU A 129 4.00 -14.55 -3.55
C LEU A 129 5.41 -14.70 -2.97
N ASN A 130 6.44 -14.76 -3.83
CA ASN A 130 7.84 -14.88 -3.38
C ASN A 130 8.29 -13.62 -2.62
N LEU A 131 7.90 -12.42 -3.09
CA LEU A 131 8.23 -11.17 -2.42
C LEU A 131 7.59 -11.10 -1.02
N MET A 132 6.34 -11.52 -0.88
CA MET A 132 5.64 -11.60 0.41
C MET A 132 6.27 -12.67 1.31
N ALA A 133 6.67 -13.82 0.75
CA ALA A 133 7.32 -14.90 1.50
C ALA A 133 8.64 -14.45 2.14
N ASN A 134 9.43 -13.61 1.46
CA ASN A 134 10.68 -13.06 2.01
C ASN A 134 10.46 -12.19 3.25
N ILE A 135 9.40 -11.37 3.26
CA ILE A 135 9.06 -10.52 4.40
C ILE A 135 8.45 -11.37 5.52
N LYS A 136 7.55 -12.29 5.17
CA LYS A 136 6.96 -13.26 6.11
C LYS A 136 8.03 -14.05 6.87
N GLU A 137 9.12 -14.45 6.21
CA GLU A 137 10.21 -15.19 6.87
C GLU A 137 10.84 -14.41 8.04
N ARG A 138 10.80 -13.07 7.99
CA ARG A 138 11.36 -12.18 9.01
C ARG A 138 10.32 -11.72 10.03
N ALA A 139 9.19 -11.21 9.54
CA ALA A 139 8.14 -10.59 10.34
C ALA A 139 7.01 -11.55 10.76
N GLY A 140 6.97 -12.76 10.21
CA GLY A 140 5.91 -13.76 10.41
C GLY A 140 4.67 -13.56 9.54
N ASN A 141 4.40 -12.34 9.07
CA ASN A 141 3.26 -12.00 8.22
C ASN A 141 3.55 -10.75 7.36
N VAL A 142 2.64 -10.36 6.47
CA VAL A 142 2.72 -9.13 5.68
C VAL A 142 1.36 -8.44 5.64
N ARG A 143 1.32 -7.11 5.82
CA ARG A 143 0.10 -6.30 5.68
C ARG A 143 -0.01 -5.72 4.29
N VAL A 144 -1.17 -5.88 3.66
CA VAL A 144 -1.46 -5.29 2.35
C VAL A 144 -2.83 -4.64 2.36
N ARG A 145 -2.92 -3.39 1.91
CA ARG A 145 -4.19 -2.71 1.63
C ARG A 145 -4.56 -2.90 0.16
N VAL A 146 -5.84 -3.14 -0.14
CA VAL A 146 -6.42 -2.97 -1.48
C VAL A 146 -7.46 -1.85 -1.40
N GLY A 147 -7.23 -0.73 -2.08
CA GLY A 147 -8.04 0.47 -1.93
C GLY A 147 -7.64 1.58 -2.91
N GLY A 148 -7.43 2.78 -2.40
CA GLY A 148 -7.05 3.97 -3.18
C GLY A 148 -8.26 4.71 -3.71
N ASN A 149 -8.03 5.71 -4.56
CA ASN A 149 -9.11 6.52 -5.16
C ASN A 149 -10.15 5.65 -5.89
N THR A 150 -9.73 4.51 -6.45
CA THR A 150 -10.60 3.60 -7.21
C THR A 150 -11.55 2.79 -6.33
N GLN A 151 -11.36 2.76 -5.00
CA GLN A 151 -12.28 2.10 -4.09
C GLN A 151 -13.64 2.82 -4.01
N GLU A 152 -13.63 4.15 -4.17
CA GLU A 152 -14.75 5.02 -3.79
C GLU A 152 -16.03 4.64 -4.52
N SER A 153 -15.92 4.29 -5.79
CA SER A 153 -17.02 3.93 -6.69
C SER A 153 -17.01 2.45 -7.10
N ALA A 154 -16.25 1.60 -6.41
CA ALA A 154 -16.12 0.19 -6.77
C ALA A 154 -17.45 -0.57 -6.61
N GLU A 155 -17.87 -1.31 -7.64
CA GLU A 155 -19.12 -2.07 -7.62
C GLU A 155 -18.87 -3.59 -7.72
N LEU A 156 -19.48 -4.38 -6.83
CA LEU A 156 -19.44 -5.83 -6.91
C LEU A 156 -20.46 -6.32 -7.95
N VAL A 157 -19.99 -6.99 -8.99
CA VAL A 157 -20.82 -7.59 -10.03
C VAL A 157 -20.64 -9.10 -10.08
N PRO A 158 -21.68 -9.87 -10.50
CA PRO A 158 -21.61 -11.33 -10.51
C PRO A 158 -20.62 -11.88 -11.54
N SER A 159 -20.38 -11.17 -12.64
CA SER A 159 -19.47 -11.58 -13.71
C SER A 159 -19.08 -10.41 -14.59
N LEU A 160 -17.91 -10.50 -15.22
CA LEU A 160 -17.44 -9.56 -16.25
C LEU A 160 -17.11 -10.30 -17.54
N ALA A 161 -17.03 -9.55 -18.64
CA ALA A 161 -16.66 -10.10 -19.95
C ALA A 161 -15.27 -10.76 -19.91
N ASN A 162 -15.07 -11.79 -20.74
CA ASN A 162 -13.80 -12.52 -20.88
C ASN A 162 -13.25 -13.12 -19.57
N ASN A 163 -14.11 -13.36 -18.58
CA ASN A 163 -13.73 -13.84 -17.24
C ASN A 163 -12.69 -12.93 -16.57
N SER A 164 -12.73 -11.62 -16.83
CA SER A 164 -11.98 -10.66 -16.02
C SER A 164 -12.60 -10.58 -14.62
N ILE A 165 -11.81 -10.11 -13.65
CA ILE A 165 -12.26 -9.91 -12.28
C ILE A 165 -12.37 -8.43 -11.92
N ILE A 166 -11.86 -7.54 -12.79
CA ILE A 166 -11.93 -6.09 -12.69
C ILE A 166 -12.21 -5.53 -14.10
N SER A 167 -13.08 -4.54 -14.18
CA SER A 167 -13.39 -3.72 -15.36
C SER A 167 -13.32 -2.25 -14.97
N LYS A 168 -12.86 -1.38 -15.86
CA LYS A 168 -12.69 0.06 -15.58
C LYS A 168 -13.38 0.88 -16.66
N ASP A 169 -14.15 1.88 -16.26
CA ASP A 169 -14.75 2.82 -17.20
C ASP A 169 -13.91 4.08 -17.35
N TYR A 170 -13.06 4.09 -18.37
CA TYR A 170 -12.20 5.24 -18.70
C TYR A 170 -12.97 6.42 -19.32
N ALA A 171 -14.26 6.27 -19.63
CA ALA A 171 -15.08 7.40 -20.10
C ALA A 171 -15.61 8.27 -18.94
N ALA A 172 -15.58 7.76 -17.71
CA ALA A 172 -16.16 8.38 -16.52
C ALA A 172 -15.10 8.74 -15.46
N VAL A 173 -13.90 9.11 -15.88
CA VAL A 173 -12.78 9.43 -14.97
C VAL A 173 -13.03 10.70 -14.13
N THR A 174 -12.51 10.72 -12.90
CA THR A 174 -12.66 11.85 -11.96
C THR A 174 -11.35 12.16 -11.22
N GLY A 175 -11.29 13.33 -10.57
CA GLY A 175 -10.14 13.77 -9.76
C GLY A 175 -8.87 14.08 -10.57
N THR A 176 -7.81 14.47 -9.87
CA THR A 176 -6.54 14.89 -10.48
C THR A 176 -5.85 13.76 -11.25
N THR A 177 -6.01 12.52 -10.80
CA THR A 177 -5.36 11.34 -11.38
C THR A 177 -6.15 10.69 -12.52
N ASN A 178 -7.29 11.28 -12.93
CA ASN A 178 -8.22 10.69 -13.88
C ASN A 178 -8.62 9.26 -13.47
N THR A 179 -9.09 9.12 -12.23
CA THR A 179 -9.47 7.83 -11.64
C THR A 179 -10.75 7.29 -12.28
N PRO A 180 -10.72 6.11 -12.92
CA PRO A 180 -11.92 5.49 -13.46
C PRO A 180 -12.72 4.78 -12.35
N PRO A 181 -14.07 4.85 -12.38
CA PRO A 181 -14.87 3.91 -11.62
C PRO A 181 -14.63 2.48 -12.14
N LEU A 182 -14.83 1.52 -11.25
CA LEU A 182 -14.58 0.11 -11.56
C LEU A 182 -15.69 -0.80 -11.07
N GLU A 183 -15.83 -1.90 -11.80
CA GLU A 183 -16.58 -3.07 -11.37
C GLU A 183 -15.58 -4.17 -11.04
N TYR A 184 -15.87 -4.97 -10.02
CA TYR A 184 -15.08 -6.14 -9.67
C TYR A 184 -15.97 -7.33 -9.35
N THR A 185 -15.42 -8.54 -9.42
CA THR A 185 -16.12 -9.76 -9.01
C THR A 185 -15.59 -10.27 -7.67
N ALA A 186 -16.36 -11.14 -7.01
CA ALA A 186 -15.94 -11.78 -5.75
C ALA A 186 -14.62 -12.57 -5.89
N ASP A 187 -14.18 -12.85 -7.12
CA ASP A 187 -12.94 -13.56 -7.39
C ASP A 187 -11.69 -12.76 -6.99
N LEU A 188 -11.78 -11.43 -6.88
CA LEU A 188 -10.75 -10.60 -6.24
C LEU A 188 -10.53 -11.03 -4.78
N LEU A 189 -11.61 -11.25 -4.03
CA LEU A 189 -11.57 -11.65 -2.62
C LEU A 189 -11.06 -13.08 -2.46
N TYR A 190 -11.47 -14.00 -3.33
CA TYR A 190 -10.94 -15.37 -3.34
C TYR A 190 -9.45 -15.40 -3.71
N MET A 191 -9.00 -14.55 -4.63
CA MET A 191 -7.59 -14.40 -4.95
C MET A 191 -6.77 -13.93 -3.73
N MET A 192 -7.26 -12.92 -3.02
CA MET A 192 -6.67 -12.44 -1.76
C MET A 192 -6.61 -13.55 -0.69
N ALA A 193 -7.69 -14.32 -0.50
CA ALA A 193 -7.73 -15.44 0.44
C ALA A 193 -6.73 -16.55 0.07
N ASN A 194 -6.61 -16.88 -1.21
CA ASN A 194 -5.65 -17.87 -1.70
C ASN A 194 -4.22 -17.41 -1.45
N ILE A 195 -3.91 -16.12 -1.69
CA ILE A 195 -2.61 -15.52 -1.35
C ILE A 195 -2.33 -15.63 0.15
N SER A 196 -3.30 -15.32 1.01
CA SER A 196 -3.15 -15.45 2.47
C SER A 196 -2.78 -16.88 2.87
N SER A 197 -3.43 -17.89 2.26
CA SER A 197 -3.13 -19.30 2.54
C SER A 197 -1.70 -19.72 2.17
N LEU A 198 -1.06 -19.02 1.24
CA LEU A 198 0.28 -19.33 0.73
C LEU A 198 1.37 -18.51 1.42
N ALA A 199 1.12 -17.22 1.65
CA ALA A 199 2.13 -16.24 2.06
C ALA A 199 1.78 -15.49 3.34
N SER A 200 0.72 -15.86 4.07
CA SER A 200 0.29 -15.22 5.32
C SER A 200 0.13 -13.70 5.18
N VAL A 201 -0.41 -13.26 4.04
CA VAL A 201 -0.78 -11.86 3.82
C VAL A 201 -2.08 -11.58 4.56
N HIS A 202 -2.09 -10.51 5.33
CA HIS A 202 -3.25 -9.96 6.01
C HIS A 202 -3.68 -8.67 5.31
N TRP A 203 -4.98 -8.48 5.15
CA TRP A 203 -5.56 -7.51 4.25
C TRP A 203 -6.26 -6.39 5.00
N TYR A 204 -6.00 -5.17 4.57
CA TYR A 204 -6.94 -4.08 4.71
C TYR A 204 -7.70 -3.89 3.40
N LEU A 205 -8.97 -3.52 3.46
CA LEU A 205 -9.81 -3.40 2.27
C LEU A 205 -10.61 -2.10 2.26
N GLY A 206 -10.49 -1.31 1.20
CA GLY A 206 -11.31 -0.14 0.94
C GLY A 206 -12.76 -0.53 0.66
N ILE A 207 -13.71 0.19 1.25
CA ILE A 207 -15.14 0.04 0.91
C ILE A 207 -15.61 1.20 0.03
N PRO A 208 -16.61 0.97 -0.85
CA PRO A 208 -17.21 2.05 -1.63
C PRO A 208 -17.81 3.13 -0.72
N PHE A 209 -17.46 4.38 -1.00
CA PHE A 209 -17.83 5.54 -0.18
C PHE A 209 -18.30 6.76 -1.01
N PHE A 210 -18.40 6.59 -2.34
CA PHE A 210 -18.90 7.62 -3.24
C PHE A 210 -20.38 7.91 -3.01
N ASN A 211 -21.23 6.87 -2.97
CA ASN A 211 -22.63 6.98 -2.55
C ASN A 211 -22.78 6.60 -1.07
N THR A 212 -23.42 7.47 -0.29
CA THR A 212 -23.60 7.31 1.16
C THR A 212 -25.06 7.08 1.56
N THR A 213 -26.00 7.14 0.61
CA THR A 213 -27.45 7.02 0.89
C THR A 213 -28.14 6.13 -0.15
N PRO A 214 -28.11 4.79 0.00
CA PRO A 214 -27.36 4.04 1.01
C PRO A 214 -25.89 3.80 0.59
N PHE A 215 -25.06 3.42 1.55
CA PHE A 215 -23.74 2.83 1.27
C PHE A 215 -23.88 1.47 0.60
N SER A 216 -22.93 1.11 -0.27
CA SER A 216 -22.83 -0.24 -0.83
C SER A 216 -22.06 -1.16 0.13
N LEU A 217 -22.77 -2.08 0.80
CA LEU A 217 -22.20 -2.98 1.81
C LEU A 217 -21.76 -4.34 1.27
N GLN A 218 -22.00 -4.61 -0.01
CA GLN A 218 -21.74 -5.91 -0.64
C GLN A 218 -20.29 -6.39 -0.51
N ILE A 219 -19.32 -5.46 -0.52
CA ILE A 219 -17.92 -5.82 -0.31
C ILE A 219 -17.68 -6.37 1.10
N MET A 220 -18.36 -5.82 2.11
CA MET A 220 -18.23 -6.24 3.50
C MET A 220 -18.90 -7.60 3.71
N GLU A 221 -20.10 -7.77 3.16
CA GLU A 221 -20.84 -9.03 3.16
C GLU A 221 -20.01 -10.18 2.57
N ALA A 222 -19.29 -9.92 1.47
CA ALA A 222 -18.48 -10.92 0.79
C ALA A 222 -17.09 -11.10 1.44
N ALA A 223 -16.39 -10.01 1.79
CA ALA A 223 -15.00 -10.07 2.24
C ALA A 223 -14.85 -10.72 3.61
N GLN A 224 -15.76 -10.44 4.56
CA GLN A 224 -15.66 -11.01 5.90
C GLN A 224 -15.66 -12.55 5.93
N PRO A 225 -16.62 -13.27 5.31
CA PRO A 225 -16.58 -14.72 5.28
C PRO A 225 -15.44 -15.29 4.40
N ILE A 226 -15.04 -14.60 3.32
CA ILE A 226 -14.00 -15.11 2.40
C ILE A 226 -12.60 -14.96 3.00
N LEU A 227 -12.27 -13.80 3.57
CA LEU A 227 -10.95 -13.50 4.13
C LEU A 227 -10.82 -13.93 5.59
N GLY A 228 -11.93 -13.96 6.34
CA GLY A 228 -11.95 -14.40 7.73
C GLY A 228 -10.92 -13.64 8.57
N SER A 229 -10.08 -14.39 9.30
CA SER A 229 -9.03 -13.83 10.16
C SER A 229 -7.90 -13.11 9.40
N TYR A 230 -7.84 -13.22 8.08
CA TYR A 230 -6.89 -12.46 7.27
C TYR A 230 -7.40 -11.06 6.95
N LEU A 231 -8.67 -10.72 7.18
CA LEU A 231 -9.15 -9.33 7.09
C LEU A 231 -8.85 -8.59 8.40
N LEU A 232 -8.01 -7.56 8.33
CA LEU A 232 -7.60 -6.73 9.47
C LEU A 232 -8.59 -5.60 9.73
N GLY A 233 -9.10 -4.97 8.66
CA GLY A 233 -9.96 -3.81 8.78
C GLY A 233 -10.43 -3.30 7.42
N LEU A 234 -11.44 -2.44 7.47
CA LEU A 234 -12.15 -1.87 6.34
C LEU A 234 -11.97 -0.36 6.34
N GLN A 235 -11.41 0.20 5.28
CA GLN A 235 -11.22 1.64 5.17
C GLN A 235 -12.51 2.30 4.71
N ALA A 236 -13.04 3.19 5.54
CA ALA A 236 -14.26 3.95 5.27
C ALA A 236 -13.90 5.31 4.64
N GLY A 237 -13.71 5.31 3.32
CA GLY A 237 -13.32 6.49 2.55
C GLY A 237 -11.80 6.64 2.40
N ASN A 238 -11.39 7.03 1.19
CA ASN A 238 -10.03 7.39 0.81
C ASN A 238 -9.94 8.90 0.63
N GLU A 239 -9.06 9.55 1.41
CA GLU A 239 -8.79 10.99 1.31
C GLU A 239 -10.09 11.85 1.29
N PRO A 240 -10.98 11.74 2.30
CA PRO A 240 -12.24 12.47 2.33
C PRO A 240 -12.08 14.00 2.32
N ASP A 241 -10.90 14.47 2.72
CA ASP A 241 -10.47 15.87 2.62
C ASP A 241 -10.26 16.36 1.18
N LEU A 242 -10.17 15.46 0.21
CA LEU A 242 -10.09 15.78 -1.22
C LEU A 242 -11.43 15.64 -1.97
N TYR A 243 -12.50 15.22 -1.30
CA TYR A 243 -13.78 14.92 -1.96
C TYR A 243 -14.40 16.08 -2.73
N ILE A 244 -14.25 17.33 -2.26
CA ILE A 244 -14.72 18.50 -3.03
C ILE A 244 -13.91 18.63 -4.32
N ASN A 245 -12.59 18.57 -4.23
CA ASN A 245 -11.68 18.71 -5.37
C ASN A 245 -11.85 17.57 -6.39
N HIS A 246 -12.26 16.38 -5.93
CA HIS A 246 -12.53 15.23 -6.78
C HIS A 246 -13.98 15.18 -7.29
N GLY A 247 -14.85 16.10 -6.86
CA GLY A 247 -16.26 16.14 -7.27
C GLY A 247 -17.12 15.04 -6.64
N HIS A 248 -16.65 14.42 -5.55
CA HIS A 248 -17.38 13.38 -4.82
C HIS A 248 -18.40 13.98 -3.85
N ARG A 249 -18.15 15.22 -3.40
CA ARG A 249 -19.04 15.98 -2.51
C ARG A 249 -19.13 17.42 -3.00
N THR A 250 -20.23 18.07 -2.65
CA THR A 250 -20.45 19.50 -2.96
C THR A 250 -19.63 20.39 -2.03
N ASP A 251 -19.46 21.65 -2.43
CA ASP A 251 -18.86 22.70 -1.59
C ASP A 251 -19.47 22.74 -0.18
N GLY A 252 -18.62 22.98 0.82
CA GLY A 252 -18.99 23.02 2.24
C GLY A 252 -18.81 21.69 2.98
N TYR A 253 -18.50 20.60 2.27
CA TYR A 253 -18.14 19.32 2.90
C TYR A 253 -16.88 19.47 3.77
N ASN A 254 -16.97 19.01 5.02
CA ASN A 254 -15.92 19.15 6.03
C ASN A 254 -15.90 17.96 6.99
N GLN A 255 -15.02 18.03 8.00
CA GLN A 255 -14.78 16.97 8.99
C GLN A 255 -16.06 16.56 9.74
N PHE A 256 -17.00 17.48 10.00
CA PHE A 256 -18.27 17.17 10.67
C PHE A 256 -19.25 16.45 9.74
N ASN A 257 -19.19 16.70 8.43
CA ASN A 257 -19.95 15.92 7.46
C ASN A 257 -19.43 14.48 7.42
N TYR A 258 -18.10 14.31 7.34
CA TYR A 258 -17.48 12.98 7.39
C TYR A 258 -17.81 12.24 8.70
N PHE A 259 -17.78 12.93 9.85
CA PHE A 259 -18.27 12.38 11.13
C PHE A 259 -19.69 11.81 11.01
N GLY A 260 -20.61 12.57 10.40
CA GLY A 260 -21.99 12.13 10.18
C GLY A 260 -22.08 10.91 9.26
N GLU A 261 -21.35 10.91 8.14
CA GLU A 261 -21.30 9.80 7.19
C GLU A 261 -20.77 8.51 7.83
N ILE A 262 -19.79 8.59 8.74
CA ILE A 262 -19.34 7.44 9.53
C ILE A 262 -20.43 6.93 10.47
N GLY A 263 -21.17 7.84 11.12
CA GLY A 263 -22.34 7.46 11.91
C GLY A 263 -23.41 6.74 11.09
N ASP A 264 -23.72 7.23 9.90
CA ASP A 264 -24.69 6.63 8.99
C ASP A 264 -24.23 5.26 8.49
N LEU A 265 -22.95 5.11 8.15
CA LEU A 265 -22.36 3.82 7.77
C LEU A 265 -22.47 2.80 8.91
N ILE A 266 -22.07 3.19 10.13
CA ILE A 266 -22.15 2.31 11.32
C ILE A 266 -23.59 1.89 11.56
N ASN A 267 -24.55 2.81 11.46
CA ASN A 267 -25.97 2.51 11.61
C ASN A 267 -26.47 1.54 10.53
N GLN A 268 -26.06 1.72 9.26
CA GLN A 268 -26.45 0.82 8.18
C GLN A 268 -25.90 -0.58 8.40
N VAL A 269 -24.61 -0.70 8.75
CA VAL A 269 -23.93 -1.97 9.05
C VAL A 269 -24.53 -2.66 10.27
N ALA A 270 -24.91 -1.91 11.30
CA ALA A 270 -25.58 -2.46 12.48
C ALA A 270 -26.90 -3.16 12.12
N ASN A 271 -27.62 -2.65 11.11
CA ASN A 271 -28.90 -3.18 10.65
C ASN A 271 -28.78 -4.23 9.53
N ASP A 272 -27.59 -4.41 8.96
CA ASP A 272 -27.35 -5.38 7.89
C ASP A 272 -27.26 -6.82 8.46
N THR A 273 -27.95 -7.78 7.87
CA THR A 273 -27.94 -9.19 8.33
C THR A 273 -26.91 -10.06 7.61
N GLY A 274 -26.35 -9.59 6.50
CA GLY A 274 -25.30 -10.25 5.73
C GLY A 274 -23.90 -10.02 6.31
N ILE A 275 -23.70 -8.96 7.11
CA ILE A 275 -22.41 -8.64 7.75
C ILE A 275 -22.23 -9.40 9.09
N PRO A 276 -21.25 -10.32 9.21
CA PRO A 276 -21.02 -11.09 10.43
C PRO A 276 -20.46 -10.27 11.60
N THR A 277 -19.43 -9.47 11.35
CA THR A 277 -18.70 -8.66 12.35
C THR A 277 -19.04 -7.19 12.14
N LYS A 278 -19.60 -6.56 13.17
CA LYS A 278 -20.13 -5.18 13.08
C LYS A 278 -19.28 -4.14 13.79
N ASN A 279 -18.43 -4.58 14.72
CA ASN A 279 -17.66 -3.72 15.61
C ASN A 279 -16.16 -3.82 15.28
N ASN A 280 -15.41 -2.78 15.67
CA ASN A 280 -13.95 -2.69 15.60
C ASN A 280 -13.37 -3.12 14.25
N GLN A 281 -13.93 -2.56 13.17
CA GLN A 281 -13.58 -2.91 11.80
C GLN A 281 -13.14 -1.70 10.97
N PHE A 282 -13.50 -0.47 11.33
CA PHE A 282 -13.28 0.68 10.45
C PHE A 282 -11.93 1.36 10.63
N ILE A 283 -11.32 1.73 9.51
CA ILE A 283 -10.11 2.54 9.45
C ILE A 283 -10.51 3.92 8.92
N VAL A 284 -10.22 4.95 9.70
CA VAL A 284 -10.70 6.33 9.49
C VAL A 284 -9.65 7.35 9.96
N PRO A 285 -9.65 8.59 9.46
CA PRO A 285 -10.36 9.04 8.28
C PRO A 285 -9.59 8.74 6.98
N SER A 286 -8.31 8.35 7.06
CA SER A 286 -7.42 8.20 5.90
C SER A 286 -7.30 9.48 5.08
N ILE A 287 -7.20 10.62 5.76
CA ILE A 287 -7.04 11.93 5.12
C ILE A 287 -5.68 12.08 4.45
N SER A 288 -5.63 12.88 3.41
CA SER A 288 -4.42 13.33 2.72
C SER A 288 -3.83 14.57 3.41
N SER A 289 -3.64 15.67 2.67
CA SER A 289 -3.11 16.94 3.16
C SER A 289 -4.12 18.10 3.17
N GLY A 290 -5.39 17.87 2.82
CA GLY A 290 -6.44 18.89 2.74
C GLY A 290 -6.99 19.33 4.10
N TRP A 291 -7.00 18.43 5.09
CA TRP A 291 -7.39 18.70 6.47
C TRP A 291 -6.22 18.42 7.43
N LEU A 292 -6.20 19.09 8.58
CA LEU A 292 -5.35 18.64 9.67
C LEU A 292 -6.02 17.44 10.37
N PRO A 293 -5.26 16.40 10.76
CA PRO A 293 -5.82 15.28 11.52
C PRO A 293 -6.57 15.73 12.78
N GLU A 294 -6.04 16.74 13.48
CA GLU A 294 -6.63 17.30 14.69
C GLU A 294 -8.02 17.90 14.47
N ASP A 295 -8.30 18.44 13.27
CA ASP A 295 -9.64 18.94 12.94
C ASP A 295 -10.67 17.80 12.93
N VAL A 296 -10.27 16.60 12.49
CA VAL A 296 -11.11 15.41 12.54
C VAL A 296 -11.27 14.91 13.97
N TRP A 297 -10.18 14.85 14.75
CA TRP A 297 -10.25 14.42 16.16
C TRP A 297 -11.14 15.33 17.01
N ASN A 298 -11.11 16.63 16.75
CA ASN A 298 -11.91 17.64 17.44
C ASN A 298 -13.43 17.52 17.16
N THR A 299 -13.85 16.78 16.13
CA THR A 299 -15.27 16.43 15.94
C THR A 299 -15.79 15.44 16.98
N GLY A 300 -14.88 14.73 17.68
CA GLY A 300 -15.21 13.64 18.59
C GLY A 300 -15.34 12.27 17.92
N LEU A 301 -15.03 12.15 16.62
CA LEU A 301 -15.16 10.93 15.82
C LEU A 301 -14.58 9.68 16.51
N ALA A 302 -13.31 9.74 16.92
CA ALA A 302 -12.61 8.59 17.48
C ALA A 302 -13.21 8.13 18.82
N THR A 303 -13.76 9.05 19.60
CA THR A 303 -14.39 8.75 20.90
C THR A 303 -15.83 8.30 20.75
N ALA A 304 -16.60 8.91 19.84
CA ALA A 304 -18.01 8.59 19.61
C ALA A 304 -18.19 7.19 19.03
N TYR A 305 -17.29 6.78 18.13
CA TYR A 305 -17.35 5.52 17.40
C TYR A 305 -16.21 4.56 17.78
N THR A 306 -15.70 4.67 19.02
CA THR A 306 -14.52 3.90 19.48
C THR A 306 -14.72 2.39 19.39
N ASN A 307 -15.95 1.89 19.52
CA ASN A 307 -16.26 0.47 19.44
C ASN A 307 -16.26 -0.05 18.00
N ASP A 308 -16.42 0.82 17.02
CA ASP A 308 -16.56 0.49 15.59
C ASP A 308 -15.25 0.70 14.83
N ILE A 309 -14.43 1.64 15.30
CA ILE A 309 -13.14 2.00 14.71
C ILE A 309 -12.06 0.99 15.14
N PHE A 310 -11.43 0.34 14.16
CA PHE A 310 -10.23 -0.49 14.35
C PHE A 310 -8.97 0.35 14.53
N ALA A 311 -8.74 1.33 13.64
CA ALA A 311 -7.52 2.15 13.64
C ALA A 311 -7.78 3.57 13.13
N LEU A 312 -6.92 4.49 13.55
CA LEU A 312 -6.84 5.83 13.01
C LEU A 312 -5.79 5.87 11.89
N ALA A 313 -6.04 6.62 10.82
CA ALA A 313 -5.20 6.59 9.64
C ALA A 313 -5.07 7.95 8.96
N VAL A 314 -3.90 8.16 8.35
CA VAL A 314 -3.58 9.26 7.43
C VAL A 314 -2.89 8.69 6.20
N GLU A 315 -2.92 9.45 5.13
CA GLU A 315 -2.22 9.21 3.87
C GLU A 315 -1.33 10.42 3.61
N HIS A 316 -0.07 10.21 3.19
CA HIS A 316 0.85 11.31 2.98
C HIS A 316 1.94 10.97 1.98
N TYR A 317 2.11 11.87 1.01
CA TYR A 317 3.28 11.91 0.14
C TYR A 317 4.04 13.21 0.46
N PRO A 318 5.37 13.16 0.70
CA PRO A 318 6.15 14.35 1.02
C PRO A 318 6.14 15.43 -0.08
N ASP A 319 5.83 15.03 -1.31
CA ASP A 319 5.84 15.89 -2.48
C ASP A 319 4.82 15.40 -3.53
N ASP A 320 4.65 16.15 -4.62
CA ASP A 320 3.72 15.84 -5.72
C ASP A 320 4.38 16.07 -7.10
N ASN A 321 4.20 15.12 -8.02
CA ASN A 321 4.59 15.25 -9.43
C ASN A 321 3.38 15.50 -10.35
N CYS A 322 2.30 16.05 -9.82
CA CYS A 322 1.02 16.11 -10.52
C CYS A 322 1.05 17.04 -11.74
N ALA A 323 1.76 18.16 -11.65
CA ALA A 323 1.89 19.11 -12.76
C ALA A 323 2.48 18.46 -14.03
N ALA A 324 3.58 17.73 -13.88
CA ALA A 324 4.24 17.08 -15.01
C ALA A 324 3.47 15.83 -15.49
N GLN A 325 2.91 15.04 -14.57
CA GLN A 325 2.27 13.77 -14.91
C GLN A 325 0.86 13.94 -15.51
N PHE A 326 0.10 14.92 -15.02
CA PHE A 326 -1.31 15.10 -15.38
C PHE A 326 -1.59 16.45 -16.06
N HIS A 327 -0.56 17.24 -16.39
CA HIS A 327 -0.67 18.52 -17.08
C HIS A 327 -1.66 19.48 -16.42
N THR A 328 -1.62 19.57 -15.09
CA THR A 328 -2.57 20.36 -14.30
C THR A 328 -2.44 21.87 -14.52
N GLY A 329 -1.43 22.31 -15.28
CA GLY A 329 -1.10 23.73 -15.49
C GLY A 329 -0.29 24.35 -14.35
N GLY A 330 0.06 23.58 -13.31
CA GLY A 330 0.97 23.99 -12.25
C GLY A 330 2.43 24.05 -12.71
N ALA A 331 3.30 24.56 -11.83
CA ALA A 331 4.74 24.57 -12.07
C ALA A 331 5.30 23.15 -11.96
N GLU A 332 5.94 22.66 -13.02
CA GLU A 332 6.62 21.37 -13.03
C GLU A 332 7.89 21.43 -12.17
N LYS A 333 8.08 20.43 -11.31
CA LYS A 333 9.28 20.28 -10.47
C LYS A 333 10.34 19.52 -11.24
N VAL A 334 11.58 19.97 -11.15
CA VAL A 334 12.73 19.29 -11.76
C VAL A 334 13.20 18.19 -10.80
N PRO A 335 13.18 16.89 -11.19
CA PRO A 335 13.56 15.80 -10.29
C PRO A 335 14.94 15.94 -9.65
N GLN A 336 15.90 16.50 -10.40
CA GLN A 336 17.27 16.73 -9.91
C GLN A 336 17.32 17.72 -8.73
N ASP A 337 16.42 18.70 -8.69
CA ASP A 337 16.42 19.76 -7.68
C ASP A 337 15.79 19.28 -6.37
N VAL A 338 14.83 18.35 -6.44
CA VAL A 338 14.17 17.77 -5.26
C VAL A 338 14.91 16.56 -4.69
N PHE A 339 15.74 15.88 -5.47
CA PHE A 339 16.41 14.65 -5.05
C PHE A 339 17.19 14.77 -3.71
N PRO A 340 17.92 15.87 -3.43
CA PRO A 340 18.64 16.03 -2.16
C PRO A 340 17.75 15.95 -0.91
N GLU A 341 16.47 16.34 -1.00
CA GLU A 341 15.54 16.29 0.13
C GLU A 341 15.24 14.86 0.59
N TYR A 342 15.30 13.88 -0.33
CA TYR A 342 15.10 12.47 0.00
C TYR A 342 16.30 11.83 0.70
N LEU A 343 17.45 12.51 0.72
CA LEU A 343 18.68 12.04 1.35
C LEU A 343 19.05 12.87 2.60
N ASN A 344 18.05 13.57 3.15
CA ASN A 344 18.18 14.43 4.32
C ASN A 344 17.28 13.94 5.45
N HIS A 345 17.88 13.50 6.57
CA HIS A 345 17.13 13.05 7.75
C HIS A 345 16.20 14.14 8.33
N GLY A 346 16.59 15.41 8.21
CA GLY A 346 15.74 16.53 8.62
C GLY A 346 14.40 16.54 7.87
N SER A 347 14.37 16.10 6.61
CA SER A 347 13.16 16.02 5.81
C SER A 347 12.24 14.90 6.31
N ALA A 348 12.79 13.75 6.71
CA ALA A 348 12.02 12.71 7.40
C ALA A 348 11.49 13.17 8.77
N GLN A 349 12.24 13.94 9.55
CA GLN A 349 11.71 14.49 10.80
C GLN A 349 10.57 15.49 10.55
N ASN A 350 10.74 16.38 9.56
CA ASN A 350 9.77 17.41 9.23
C ASN A 350 8.46 16.84 8.69
N SER A 351 8.50 15.78 7.89
CA SER A 351 7.29 15.15 7.37
C SER A 351 6.52 14.38 8.46
N VAL A 352 7.16 13.83 9.51
CA VAL A 352 6.44 13.14 10.61
C VAL A 352 5.89 14.14 11.63
N LYS A 353 6.57 15.27 11.82
CA LYS A 353 6.25 16.28 12.84
C LYS A 353 4.75 16.66 12.95
N PRO A 354 3.99 16.84 11.85
CA PRO A 354 2.56 17.16 11.93
C PRO A 354 1.73 16.10 12.68
N TYR A 355 2.18 14.84 12.72
CA TYR A 355 1.42 13.72 13.24
C TYR A 355 1.77 13.33 14.69
N VAL A 356 2.73 14.00 15.33
CA VAL A 356 3.18 13.67 16.70
C VAL A 356 2.04 13.79 17.72
N ASN A 357 1.19 14.81 17.59
CA ASN A 357 0.03 14.95 18.46
C ASN A 357 -1.02 13.87 18.18
N SER A 358 -1.23 13.55 16.91
CA SER A 358 -2.20 12.54 16.48
C SER A 358 -1.82 11.12 16.89
N THR A 359 -0.54 10.76 16.88
CA THR A 359 -0.06 9.46 17.38
C THR A 359 -0.17 9.36 18.90
N ALA A 360 0.04 10.45 19.64
CA ALA A 360 -0.23 10.52 21.08
C ALA A 360 -1.73 10.41 21.38
N PHE A 361 -2.58 11.08 20.59
CA PHE A 361 -4.03 10.99 20.71
C PHE A 361 -4.52 9.57 20.46
N ALA A 362 -4.05 8.91 19.38
CA ALA A 362 -4.40 7.53 19.05
C ALA A 362 -4.09 6.56 20.21
N GLN A 363 -2.91 6.71 20.83
CA GLN A 363 -2.56 5.96 22.05
C GLN A 363 -3.52 6.25 23.21
N SER A 364 -3.91 7.51 23.42
CA SER A 364 -4.83 7.88 24.51
C SER A 364 -6.22 7.25 24.38
N VAL A 365 -6.65 6.95 23.15
CA VAL A 365 -7.91 6.25 22.84
C VAL A 365 -7.73 4.76 22.54
N GLY A 366 -6.51 4.23 22.74
CA GLY A 366 -6.21 2.80 22.57
C GLY A 366 -6.33 2.29 21.12
N LYS A 367 -6.05 3.14 20.13
CA LYS A 367 -6.13 2.79 18.71
C LYS A 367 -4.76 2.84 18.02
N PRO A 368 -4.49 1.95 17.06
CA PRO A 368 -3.37 2.09 16.15
C PRO A 368 -3.46 3.40 15.35
N PHE A 369 -2.30 3.95 14.96
CA PHE A 369 -2.20 5.08 14.04
C PHE A 369 -1.39 4.67 12.80
N LEU A 370 -2.01 4.65 11.63
CA LEU A 370 -1.42 4.10 10.40
C LEU A 370 -1.08 5.20 9.40
N MET A 371 0.11 5.12 8.80
CA MET A 371 0.42 5.79 7.54
C MET A 371 -0.10 4.88 6.42
N PHE A 372 -1.39 4.99 6.14
CA PHE A 372 -2.16 3.99 5.41
C PHE A 372 -1.92 4.02 3.90
N GLU A 373 -1.40 5.14 3.41
CA GLU A 373 -0.83 5.25 2.07
C GLU A 373 0.29 6.27 2.07
N THR A 374 1.44 5.90 1.50
CA THR A 374 2.56 6.82 1.29
C THR A 374 3.45 6.32 0.18
N ASN A 375 4.19 7.23 -0.42
CA ASN A 375 5.40 6.94 -1.18
C ASN A 375 6.20 8.24 -1.40
N THR A 376 7.23 8.22 -2.24
CA THR A 376 8.13 9.36 -2.47
C THR A 376 7.40 10.65 -2.86
N ALA A 377 6.49 10.58 -3.83
CA ALA A 377 5.64 11.70 -4.23
C ALA A 377 4.33 11.21 -4.84
N SER A 378 3.25 11.97 -4.68
CA SER A 378 1.95 11.65 -5.26
C SER A 378 2.00 11.77 -6.79
N CYS A 379 0.91 11.38 -7.45
CA CYS A 379 0.83 11.37 -8.91
C CYS A 379 1.92 10.51 -9.58
N GLY A 380 2.25 9.37 -8.95
CA GLY A 380 3.15 8.35 -9.50
C GLY A 380 4.63 8.52 -9.15
N GLY A 381 5.03 9.61 -8.51
CA GLY A 381 6.43 9.86 -8.13
C GLY A 381 7.25 10.60 -9.19
N PHE A 382 8.51 10.89 -8.89
CA PHE A 382 9.48 11.49 -9.80
C PHE A 382 10.42 10.45 -10.44
N PRO A 383 10.73 10.57 -11.75
CA PRO A 383 11.73 9.75 -12.42
C PRO A 383 13.14 10.02 -11.89
N GLY A 384 13.92 8.96 -11.66
CA GLY A 384 15.27 9.01 -11.14
C GLY A 384 15.38 9.37 -9.65
N VAL A 385 14.28 9.70 -8.99
CA VAL A 385 14.17 9.80 -7.52
C VAL A 385 13.51 8.55 -6.98
N SER A 386 12.28 8.27 -7.42
CA SER A 386 11.39 7.27 -6.82
C SER A 386 11.75 5.83 -7.13
N ASP A 387 12.45 5.65 -8.26
CA ASP A 387 12.99 4.41 -8.79
C ASP A 387 14.51 4.29 -8.54
N SER A 388 15.07 5.13 -7.67
CA SER A 388 16.50 5.12 -7.33
C SER A 388 16.81 4.40 -6.01
N PHE A 389 18.06 3.97 -5.82
CA PHE A 389 18.53 3.51 -4.51
C PHE A 389 18.36 4.57 -3.40
N GLY A 390 18.33 5.86 -3.75
CA GLY A 390 18.03 6.93 -2.81
C GLY A 390 16.61 6.82 -2.22
N ALA A 391 15.63 6.37 -2.99
CA ALA A 391 14.29 6.08 -2.46
C ALA A 391 14.30 4.92 -1.45
N ALA A 392 15.18 3.93 -1.61
CA ALA A 392 15.31 2.85 -0.63
C ALA A 392 15.84 3.35 0.72
N LEU A 393 16.86 4.22 0.69
CA LEU A 393 17.41 4.84 1.90
C LEU A 393 16.38 5.77 2.56
N TRP A 394 15.71 6.60 1.74
CA TRP A 394 14.64 7.47 2.19
C TRP A 394 13.52 6.71 2.89
N ALA A 395 12.97 5.66 2.27
CA ALA A 395 11.86 4.92 2.83
C ALA A 395 12.27 4.22 4.13
N LEU A 396 13.50 3.74 4.26
CA LEU A 396 13.97 3.16 5.52
C LEU A 396 14.05 4.21 6.63
N ASP A 397 14.65 5.37 6.37
CA ASP A 397 14.75 6.48 7.33
C ASP A 397 13.37 7.02 7.73
N TRP A 398 12.49 7.19 6.75
CA TRP A 398 11.11 7.61 6.93
C TRP A 398 10.32 6.62 7.80
N GLY A 399 10.42 5.32 7.52
CA GLY A 399 9.78 4.27 8.31
C GLY A 399 10.25 4.22 9.75
N LEU A 400 11.57 4.27 9.96
CA LEU A 400 12.15 4.30 11.31
C LEU A 400 11.77 5.57 12.08
N THR A 401 11.64 6.71 11.39
CA THR A 401 11.19 7.97 11.99
C THR A 401 9.70 7.90 12.39
N MET A 402 8.84 7.30 11.55
CA MET A 402 7.44 7.04 11.88
C MET A 402 7.31 6.08 13.08
N ALA A 403 8.08 4.99 13.08
CA ALA A 403 8.17 4.02 14.17
C ALA A 403 8.54 4.69 15.50
N PHE A 404 9.60 5.52 15.50
CA PHE A 404 10.00 6.29 16.67
C PHE A 404 8.88 7.18 17.22
N ASN A 405 8.04 7.73 16.34
CA ASN A 405 6.92 8.60 16.68
C ASN A 405 5.58 7.86 16.82
N ASN A 406 5.58 6.56 17.16
CA ASN A 406 4.38 5.79 17.50
C ASN A 406 3.35 5.61 16.37
N PHE A 407 3.76 5.66 15.10
CA PHE A 407 2.96 5.00 14.07
C PHE A 407 2.94 3.49 14.32
N SER A 408 1.83 2.83 14.01
CA SER A 408 1.66 1.37 14.18
C SER A 408 2.00 0.56 12.92
N GLY A 409 2.24 1.25 11.81
CA GLY A 409 2.60 0.70 10.52
C GLY A 409 2.44 1.72 9.41
N ALA A 410 3.06 1.43 8.27
CA ALA A 410 3.04 2.26 7.08
C ALA A 410 2.91 1.40 5.81
N LEU A 411 2.19 1.88 4.80
CA LEU A 411 1.94 1.12 3.56
C LEU A 411 2.50 1.88 2.35
N LEU A 412 3.50 1.29 1.69
CA LEU A 412 4.09 1.83 0.47
C LEU A 412 3.18 1.55 -0.73
N HIS A 413 2.73 2.60 -1.41
CA HIS A 413 1.72 2.48 -2.46
C HIS A 413 2.27 1.88 -3.77
N VAL A 414 1.42 1.10 -4.45
CA VAL A 414 1.63 0.43 -5.74
C VAL A 414 0.56 0.94 -6.71
N GLY A 415 0.92 1.92 -7.54
CA GLY A 415 0.03 2.55 -8.52
C GLY A 415 0.02 1.87 -9.89
N GLY A 416 0.86 0.85 -10.08
CA GLY A 416 0.99 0.12 -11.34
C GLY A 416 1.92 0.82 -12.34
N GLN A 417 1.86 0.44 -13.61
CA GLN A 417 2.92 0.75 -14.60
C GLN A 417 3.15 2.26 -14.86
N ASN A 418 2.19 3.12 -14.50
CA ASN A 418 2.30 4.57 -14.65
C ASN A 418 2.94 5.28 -13.44
N ALA A 419 3.39 4.53 -12.44
CA ALA A 419 4.11 5.05 -11.27
C ALA A 419 5.60 4.64 -11.28
N PHE A 420 6.47 5.55 -10.86
CA PHE A 420 7.89 5.37 -10.65
C PHE A 420 8.18 4.72 -9.29
N TYR A 421 7.36 5.02 -8.28
CA TYR A 421 7.64 4.69 -6.88
C TYR A 421 7.35 3.23 -6.48
N ASN A 422 6.91 2.39 -7.42
CA ASN A 422 6.34 1.08 -7.10
C ASN A 422 7.37 0.20 -6.38
N PRO A 423 7.03 -0.42 -5.23
CA PRO A 423 7.84 -1.47 -4.61
C PRO A 423 8.10 -2.67 -5.56
N PHE A 424 7.15 -2.98 -6.43
CA PHE A 424 7.25 -4.04 -7.42
C PHE A 424 6.25 -3.79 -8.54
N THR A 425 6.55 -4.23 -9.76
CA THR A 425 5.67 -4.05 -10.92
C THR A 425 5.80 -5.21 -11.91
N PRO A 426 4.67 -5.84 -12.31
CA PRO A 426 4.66 -6.84 -13.38
C PRO A 426 4.93 -6.17 -14.74
N PRO A 427 5.53 -6.90 -15.70
CA PRO A 427 5.69 -6.41 -17.06
C PRO A 427 4.33 -6.04 -17.68
N PRO A 428 4.28 -5.15 -18.69
CA PRO A 428 3.07 -4.91 -19.46
C PRO A 428 2.48 -6.23 -19.97
N THR A 429 1.15 -6.37 -19.98
CA THR A 429 0.47 -7.64 -20.33
C THR A 429 0.92 -8.18 -21.69
N ASN A 430 1.09 -7.29 -22.68
CA ASN A 430 1.57 -7.62 -24.02
C ASN A 430 3.09 -7.94 -24.11
N GLN A 431 3.82 -7.82 -23.00
CA GLN A 431 5.25 -8.09 -22.89
C GLN A 431 5.59 -9.19 -21.86
N SER A 432 4.57 -9.74 -21.19
CA SER A 432 4.72 -10.74 -20.12
C SER A 432 5.40 -12.05 -20.54
N THR A 433 5.48 -12.35 -21.84
CA THR A 433 6.15 -13.54 -22.37
C THR A 433 7.66 -13.38 -22.53
N PHE A 434 8.18 -12.15 -22.48
CA PHE A 434 9.60 -11.85 -22.73
C PHE A 434 10.22 -10.81 -21.80
N ARG A 435 9.43 -10.17 -20.94
CA ARG A 435 9.91 -9.31 -19.84
C ARG A 435 9.62 -9.95 -18.50
N GLN A 436 10.42 -9.58 -17.51
CA GLN A 436 10.27 -10.00 -16.12
C GLN A 436 9.70 -8.86 -15.28
N TRP A 437 9.35 -9.18 -14.03
CA TRP A 437 8.97 -8.19 -13.04
C TRP A 437 10.13 -7.24 -12.73
N THR A 438 9.80 -5.99 -12.46
CA THR A 438 10.73 -5.00 -11.89
C THR A 438 10.47 -4.92 -10.40
N ILE A 439 11.53 -5.03 -9.58
CA ILE A 439 11.45 -4.80 -8.14
C ILE A 439 12.00 -3.42 -7.85
N GLY A 440 11.15 -2.55 -7.34
CA GLY A 440 11.53 -1.17 -7.05
C GLY A 440 12.34 -1.06 -5.75
N PRO A 441 13.06 0.06 -5.56
CA PRO A 441 13.98 0.22 -4.44
C PRO A 441 13.31 0.13 -3.08
N VAL A 442 12.10 0.69 -2.93
CA VAL A 442 11.40 0.75 -1.64
C VAL A 442 10.92 -0.62 -1.12
N TYR A 443 10.86 -1.66 -1.96
CA TYR A 443 10.66 -3.05 -1.48
C TYR A 443 11.78 -3.49 -0.55
N TYR A 444 13.02 -3.09 -0.85
CA TYR A 444 14.17 -3.46 -0.03
C TYR A 444 14.15 -2.75 1.33
N SER A 445 13.57 -1.56 1.42
CA SER A 445 13.33 -0.88 2.70
C SER A 445 12.37 -1.66 3.58
N ALA A 446 11.27 -2.18 3.01
CA ALA A 446 10.34 -3.04 3.74
C ALA A 446 11.01 -4.35 4.21
N LEU A 447 11.89 -4.93 3.37
CA LEU A 447 12.64 -6.14 3.72
C LEU A 447 13.64 -5.89 4.87
N VAL A 448 14.38 -4.78 4.83
CA VAL A 448 15.34 -4.40 5.89
C VAL A 448 14.63 -4.03 7.18
N MET A 449 13.47 -3.36 7.12
CA MET A 449 12.72 -3.00 8.32
C MET A 449 12.07 -4.21 9.01
N ALA A 450 11.84 -5.31 8.26
CA ALA A 450 11.31 -6.56 8.80
C ALA A 450 12.37 -7.40 9.54
N GLU A 451 13.65 -7.20 9.21
CA GLU A 451 14.81 -7.82 9.87
C GLU A 451 15.13 -7.11 11.19
#